data_AF-A0A7W1BDV6-F1
#
_entry.id   AF-A0A7W1BDV6-F1
#
_cell.length_a   1.000
_cell.length_b   1.000
_cell.length_c   1.000
_cell.angle_alpha   90.00
_cell.angle_beta   90.00
_cell.angle_gamma   90.00
#
_symmetry.space_group_name_H-M   'P 1'
#
loop_
_entity.id
_entity.type
_entity.pdbx_description
1 polymer ?
#
loop_
_entity_poly.entity_id
_entity_poly.type
_entity_poly.pdbx_seq_one_letter_code
_entity_poly.pdbx_strand_id
1 'polypeptide(L)'
;MGSATSGVRRARLAQAANAERFSPSLPRRRRPDPSQAAVRVLELVPSAELLNRALNLLLAAIALLLLLPVLVLVALVVRLTSRGPVLYLQERVGLDRRELGRAAQNHRRGQD
;
A
#
# COMPACT_ATOMS: atom_id res chain seq x y z
N MET A 1 -32.62 -31.81 43.56
CA MET A 1 -32.54 -32.34 42.18
C MET A 1 -33.29 -31.36 41.29
N GLY A 2 -32.76 -30.63 40.30
CA GLY A 2 -31.54 -30.73 39.51
C GLY A 2 -31.87 -30.34 38.06
N SER A 3 -32.43 -29.15 37.82
CA SER A 3 -32.81 -28.68 36.48
C SER A 3 -31.78 -27.70 35.91
N ALA A 4 -30.57 -28.20 35.62
CA ALA A 4 -29.47 -27.43 35.06
C ALA A 4 -29.32 -27.69 33.55
N THR A 5 -30.39 -27.46 32.76
CA THR A 5 -30.35 -27.72 31.30
C THR A 5 -31.12 -26.69 30.46
N SER A 6 -31.19 -25.42 30.89
CA SER A 6 -31.79 -24.34 30.06
C SER A 6 -30.78 -23.33 29.49
N GLY A 7 -29.55 -23.27 30.03
CA GLY A 7 -28.54 -22.29 29.59
C GLY A 7 -27.83 -22.63 28.28
N VAL A 8 -27.60 -23.92 28.00
CA VAL A 8 -26.74 -24.34 26.89
C VAL A 8 -27.44 -24.23 25.52
N ARG A 9 -28.78 -24.36 25.47
CA ARG A 9 -29.54 -24.21 24.20
C ARG A 9 -29.64 -22.76 23.72
N ARG A 10 -29.63 -21.76 24.61
CA ARG A 10 -29.67 -20.34 24.21
C ARG A 10 -28.34 -19.86 23.61
N ALA A 11 -27.21 -20.37 24.10
CA ALA A 11 -25.89 -20.00 23.58
C ALA A 11 -25.69 -20.43 22.11
N ARG A 12 -26.18 -21.61 21.71
CA ARG A 12 -26.06 -22.09 20.31
C ARG A 12 -26.97 -21.34 19.32
N LEU A 13 -28.17 -20.92 19.74
CA LEU A 13 -29.06 -20.12 18.89
C LEU A 13 -28.50 -18.71 18.64
N ALA A 14 -27.84 -18.11 19.64
CA ALA A 14 -27.13 -16.83 19.46
C ALA A 14 -25.89 -16.96 18.56
N GLN A 15 -25.21 -18.11 18.60
CA GLN A 15 -24.03 -18.36 17.78
C GLN A 15 -24.37 -18.58 16.29
N ALA A 16 -25.49 -19.24 16.00
CA ALA A 16 -26.00 -19.39 14.63
C ALA A 16 -26.46 -18.05 14.02
N ALA A 17 -27.05 -17.16 14.82
CA ALA A 17 -27.46 -15.82 14.36
C ALA A 17 -26.27 -14.88 14.05
N ASN A 18 -25.12 -15.10 14.69
CA ASN A 18 -23.90 -14.32 14.42
C ASN A 18 -23.08 -14.85 13.23
N ALA A 19 -23.31 -16.10 12.80
CA ALA A 19 -22.66 -16.66 11.62
C ALA A 19 -23.09 -15.94 10.32
N GLU A 20 -24.31 -15.41 10.27
CA GLU A 20 -24.75 -14.61 9.11
C GLU A 20 -24.23 -13.17 9.15
N ARG A 21 -24.04 -12.57 10.33
CA ARG A 21 -23.41 -11.23 10.48
C ARG A 21 -21.94 -11.23 10.12
N PHE A 22 -21.28 -12.37 10.25
CA PHE A 22 -19.91 -12.58 9.84
C PHE A 22 -19.87 -13.55 8.66
N SER A 23 -20.51 -13.16 7.55
CA SER A 23 -20.08 -13.68 6.26
C SER A 23 -18.72 -13.05 5.96
N PRO A 24 -17.58 -13.75 6.08
CA PRO A 24 -16.36 -13.28 5.47
C PRO A 24 -16.68 -13.24 3.98
N SER A 25 -16.90 -12.05 3.44
CA SER A 25 -16.93 -11.85 2.01
C SER A 25 -15.55 -12.31 1.53
N LEU A 26 -15.46 -13.58 1.14
CA LEU A 26 -14.26 -14.16 0.60
C LEU A 26 -13.77 -13.16 -0.43
N PRO A 27 -12.51 -12.68 -0.34
CA PRO A 27 -12.00 -11.69 -1.27
C PRO A 27 -12.31 -12.24 -2.65
N ARG A 28 -13.18 -11.54 -3.39
CA ARG A 28 -13.60 -11.96 -4.73
C ARG A 28 -12.30 -12.23 -5.46
N ARG A 29 -12.01 -13.51 -5.73
CA ARG A 29 -10.81 -13.93 -6.44
C ARG A 29 -10.90 -13.20 -7.77
N ARG A 30 -10.17 -12.08 -7.88
CA ARG A 30 -10.26 -11.16 -9.01
C ARG A 30 -9.92 -12.01 -10.20
N ARG A 31 -10.93 -12.42 -10.98
CA ARG A 31 -10.67 -13.18 -12.20
C ARG A 31 -9.74 -12.29 -13.00
N PRO A 32 -8.54 -12.75 -13.39
CA PRO A 32 -7.66 -11.96 -14.21
C PRO A 32 -8.47 -11.59 -15.45
N ASP A 33 -8.66 -10.28 -15.63
CA ASP A 33 -9.42 -9.75 -16.75
C ASP A 33 -8.70 -10.22 -18.02
N PRO A 34 -9.36 -10.93 -18.95
CA PRO A 34 -8.72 -11.43 -20.16
C PRO A 34 -8.08 -10.30 -20.98
N SER A 35 -8.55 -9.06 -20.83
CA SER A 35 -7.89 -7.88 -21.39
C SER A 35 -6.50 -7.63 -20.79
N GLN A 36 -6.31 -7.84 -19.48
CA GLN A 36 -5.00 -7.72 -18.82
C GLN A 36 -4.07 -8.88 -19.18
N ALA A 37 -4.63 -10.08 -19.42
CA ALA A 37 -3.85 -11.20 -19.93
C ALA A 37 -3.31 -10.90 -21.34
N ALA A 38 -4.13 -10.31 -22.22
CA ALA A 38 -3.73 -9.86 -23.56
C ALA A 38 -2.66 -8.75 -23.53
N VAL A 39 -2.79 -7.78 -22.62
CA VAL A 39 -1.78 -6.73 -22.41
C VAL A 39 -0.43 -7.33 -22.02
N ARG A 40 -0.42 -8.36 -21.16
CA ARG A 40 0.83 -9.04 -20.79
C ARG A 40 1.49 -9.75 -21.97
N VAL A 41 0.72 -10.34 -22.90
CA VAL A 41 1.29 -10.98 -24.10
C VAL A 41 1.97 -9.97 -25.02
N LEU A 42 1.46 -8.73 -25.06
CA LEU A 42 2.09 -7.62 -25.77
C LEU A 42 3.36 -7.10 -25.04
N GLU A 43 3.47 -7.30 -23.73
CA GLU A 43 4.65 -6.99 -22.91
C GLU A 43 5.77 -8.06 -22.97
N LEU A 44 5.56 -9.21 -23.61
CA LEU A 44 6.58 -10.27 -23.77
C LEU A 44 7.72 -9.92 -24.75
N VAL A 45 8.07 -8.63 -24.88
CA VAL A 45 9.29 -8.16 -25.54
C VAL A 45 10.35 -7.96 -24.44
N PRO A 46 11.12 -8.99 -24.05
CA PRO A 46 12.10 -8.88 -22.95
C PRO A 46 13.19 -7.83 -23.21
N SER A 47 13.45 -7.48 -24.47
CA SER A 47 14.33 -6.39 -24.89
C SER A 47 13.74 -4.99 -24.67
N ALA A 48 12.40 -4.86 -24.56
CA ALA A 48 11.74 -3.58 -24.31
C ALA A 48 11.87 -3.14 -22.85
N GLU A 49 12.09 -4.06 -21.91
CA GLU A 49 12.05 -3.78 -20.48
C GLU A 49 13.27 -2.96 -20.02
N LEU A 50 14.45 -3.23 -20.60
CA LEU A 50 15.66 -2.40 -20.45
C LEU A 50 15.53 -1.09 -21.21
N LEU A 51 14.99 -1.12 -22.43
CA LEU A 51 14.78 0.09 -23.25
C LEU A 51 13.81 1.07 -22.58
N ASN A 52 12.69 0.59 -22.06
CA ASN A 52 11.71 1.37 -21.32
C ASN A 52 12.33 2.00 -20.06
N ARG A 53 13.23 1.29 -19.38
CA ARG A 53 13.99 1.82 -18.23
C ARG A 53 14.97 2.90 -18.67
N ALA A 54 15.72 2.66 -19.73
CA ALA A 54 16.66 3.64 -20.28
C ALA A 54 15.93 4.90 -20.75
N LEU A 55 14.82 4.77 -21.47
CA LEU A 55 13.99 5.88 -21.93
C LEU A 55 13.38 6.64 -20.75
N ASN A 56 12.83 5.95 -19.76
CA ASN A 56 12.29 6.61 -18.56
C ASN A 56 13.38 7.40 -17.82
N LEU A 57 14.58 6.83 -17.67
CA LEU A 57 15.68 7.51 -17.02
C LEU A 57 16.17 8.72 -17.82
N LEU A 58 16.29 8.57 -19.15
CA LEU A 58 16.72 9.64 -20.04
C LEU A 58 15.72 10.80 -20.06
N LEU A 59 14.43 10.50 -20.23
CA LEU A 59 13.36 11.50 -20.20
C LEU A 59 13.28 12.19 -18.84
N ALA A 60 13.38 11.44 -17.74
CA ALA A 60 13.40 12.01 -16.39
C ALA A 60 14.62 12.92 -16.19
N ALA A 61 15.80 12.52 -16.66
CA ALA A 61 17.03 13.33 -16.54
C ALA A 61 16.93 14.63 -17.36
N ILE A 62 16.43 14.56 -18.60
CA ILE A 62 16.21 15.74 -19.44
C ILE A 62 15.20 16.68 -18.78
N ALA A 63 14.05 16.16 -18.35
CA ALA A 63 13.03 16.94 -17.66
C ALA A 63 13.59 17.59 -16.38
N LEU A 64 14.39 16.85 -15.60
CA LEU A 64 15.01 17.38 -14.39
C LEU A 64 16.00 18.50 -14.71
N LEU A 65 16.82 18.37 -15.75
CA LEU A 65 17.78 19.40 -16.15
C LEU A 65 17.07 20.68 -16.64
N LEU A 66 16.02 20.53 -17.44
CA LEU A 66 15.22 21.64 -17.94
C LEU A 66 14.45 22.35 -16.81
N LEU A 67 13.94 21.60 -15.83
CA LEU A 67 13.20 22.15 -14.69
C LEU A 67 14.10 22.60 -13.54
N LEU A 68 15.39 22.24 -13.55
CA LEU A 68 16.35 22.59 -12.51
C LEU A 68 16.34 24.07 -12.10
N PRO A 69 16.39 25.07 -13.02
CA PRO A 69 16.36 26.48 -12.62
C PRO A 69 15.07 26.86 -11.88
N VAL A 70 13.93 26.30 -12.29
CA VAL A 70 12.64 26.54 -11.63
C VAL A 70 12.62 25.90 -10.24
N LEU A 71 13.10 24.67 -10.11
CA LEU A 71 13.19 23.96 -8.83
C LEU A 71 14.10 24.68 -7.83
N VAL A 72 15.22 25.24 -8.30
CA VAL A 72 16.11 26.06 -7.47
C VAL A 72 15.41 27.33 -7.00
N LEU A 73 14.69 28.02 -7.89
CA LEU A 73 13.96 29.23 -7.51
C LEU A 73 12.88 28.92 -6.45
N VAL A 74 12.12 27.84 -6.64
CA VAL A 74 11.13 27.37 -5.65
C VAL A 74 11.80 27.03 -4.33
N ALA A 75 12.93 26.31 -4.36
CA ALA A 75 13.69 25.96 -3.16
C ALA A 75 14.16 27.21 -2.39
N LEU A 76 14.64 28.24 -3.09
CA LEU A 76 15.04 29.52 -2.50
C LEU A 76 13.84 30.22 -1.86
N VAL A 77 12.71 30.33 -2.57
CA VAL A 77 11.49 30.95 -2.03
C VAL A 77 11.06 30.23 -0.75
N VAL A 78 10.93 28.90 -0.76
CA VAL A 78 10.54 28.11 0.41
C VAL A 78 11.51 28.35 1.57
N ARG A 79 12.82 28.39 1.30
CA ARG A 79 13.84 28.60 2.34
C ARG A 79 13.78 30.01 2.95
N LEU A 80 13.39 31.02 2.17
CA LEU A 80 13.27 32.40 2.63
C LEU A 80 11.93 32.68 3.31
N THR A 81 10.85 31.99 2.92
CA THR A 81 9.51 32.21 3.46
C THR A 81 9.12 31.24 4.58
N SER A 82 9.79 30.10 4.71
CA SER A 82 9.50 29.06 5.71
C SER A 82 10.70 28.72 6.59
N ARG A 83 10.43 28.41 7.87
CA ARG A 83 11.45 27.93 8.83
C ARG A 83 11.82 26.45 8.60
N GLY A 84 11.06 25.73 7.78
CA GLY A 84 11.23 24.30 7.54
C GLY A 84 12.30 23.95 6.49
N PRO A 85 12.64 22.66 6.36
CA PRO A 85 13.47 22.17 5.27
C PRO A 85 12.72 22.21 3.93
N VAL A 86 13.44 22.37 2.81
CA VAL A 86 12.87 22.37 1.46
C VAL A 86 12.33 20.99 1.06
N LEU A 87 13.03 19.92 1.48
CA LEU A 87 12.62 18.54 1.21
C LEU A 87 12.18 17.88 2.53
N TYR A 88 11.05 17.19 2.47
CA TYR A 88 10.50 16.42 3.57
C TYR A 88 10.43 14.94 3.18
N LEU A 89 10.85 14.07 4.10
CA LEU A 89 10.79 12.63 3.92
C LEU A 89 9.68 12.06 4.80
N GLN A 90 8.67 11.46 4.18
CA GLN A 90 7.58 10.79 4.88
C GLN A 90 7.66 9.29 4.67
N GLU A 91 7.68 8.52 5.75
CA GLU A 91 7.58 7.06 5.67
C GLU A 91 6.19 6.67 5.16
N ARG A 92 6.16 5.88 4.09
CA ARG A 92 4.93 5.35 3.48
C ARG A 92 4.88 3.86 3.73
N VAL A 93 3.78 3.37 4.29
CA VAL A 93 3.54 1.92 4.45
C VAL A 93 3.21 1.34 3.07
N GLY A 94 4.20 0.77 2.39
CA GLY A 94 4.06 0.15 1.08
C GLY A 94 3.30 -1.17 1.10
N LEU A 95 2.80 -1.59 -0.07
CA LEU A 95 2.03 -2.81 -0.31
C LEU A 95 2.92 -4.07 -0.26
N ASP A 96 3.50 -4.35 0.90
CA ASP A 96 3.98 -5.69 1.30
C ASP A 96 4.58 -5.72 2.73
N ARG A 97 4.60 -4.59 3.48
CA ARG A 97 5.33 -4.50 4.77
C ARG A 97 6.72 -5.14 4.70
N ARG A 98 7.42 -5.00 3.56
CA ARG A 98 8.86 -5.26 3.49
C ARG A 98 9.51 -4.10 4.24
N GLU A 99 9.48 -4.24 5.56
CA GLU A 99 10.26 -3.44 6.47
C GLU A 99 11.69 -3.45 5.95
N LEU A 100 12.21 -2.26 5.64
CA LEU A 100 13.63 -2.07 5.52
C LEU A 100 14.22 -2.36 6.90
N GLY A 101 14.54 -3.64 7.15
CA GLY A 101 15.37 -4.13 8.24
C GLY A 101 15.01 -3.69 9.67
N ARG A 102 14.21 -4.50 10.36
CA ARG A 102 14.31 -4.82 11.81
C ARG A 102 14.16 -3.71 12.87
N ALA A 103 13.99 -2.43 12.53
CA ALA A 103 13.88 -1.36 13.54
C ALA A 103 12.44 -0.88 13.81
N ALA A 104 11.42 -1.41 13.14
CA ALA A 104 10.02 -1.10 13.41
C ALA A 104 9.38 -2.16 14.33
N GLN A 105 10.11 -2.64 15.34
CA GLN A 105 9.51 -3.46 16.38
C GLN A 105 8.58 -2.58 17.21
N ASN A 106 7.29 -2.90 17.10
CA ASN A 106 6.16 -2.34 17.83
C ASN A 106 6.48 -2.00 19.31
N HIS A 107 6.73 -0.72 19.62
CA HIS A 107 6.78 -0.21 20.99
C HIS A 107 5.46 0.42 21.47
N ARG A 108 4.41 0.47 20.62
CA ARG A 108 3.11 1.09 20.94
C ARG A 108 2.06 0.15 21.56
N ARG A 109 2.46 -0.98 22.14
CA ARG A 109 1.55 -1.91 22.84
C ARG A 109 2.07 -2.37 24.21
N GLY A 110 2.67 -1.46 24.98
CA GLY A 110 3.21 -1.79 26.31
C GLY A 110 3.08 -0.68 27.35
N GLN A 111 2.26 0.34 27.10
CA GLN A 111 2.02 1.43 28.04
C GLN A 111 0.53 1.77 28.07
N ASP A 112 -0.30 0.78 28.43
CA ASP A 112 -1.63 0.97 28.99
C ASP A 112 -1.73 0.13 30.27
#